data_AF-A0A524HE07-F1
#
_entry.id   AF-A0A524HE07-F1
#
_cell.length_a   1.000
_cell.length_b   1.000
_cell.length_c   1.000
_cell.angle_alpha   90.00
_cell.angle_beta   90.00
_cell.angle_gamma   90.00
#
_symmetry.space_group_name_H-M   'P 1'
#
loop_
_entity.id
_entity.type
_entity.pdbx_description
1 polymer ?
#
loop_
_entity_poly.entity_id
_entity_poly.type
_entity_poly.pdbx_seq_one_letter_code
_entity_poly.pdbx_strand_id
1 'polypeptide(L)' 'MDYEVLKKLIVPSEAKIVLLVMDGLGGLPHEPGGKTELETAFTP' A
#
# COMPACT_ATOMS: atom_id res chain seq x y z
N MET A 1 -22.06 3.75 -2.34
CA MET A 1 -21.05 3.61 -3.41
C MET A 1 -21.82 3.38 -4.71
N ASP A 2 -21.57 4.18 -5.75
CA ASP A 2 -22.30 4.04 -7.01
C ASP A 2 -21.76 2.85 -7.83
N TYR A 3 -22.61 1.84 -8.00
CA TYR A 3 -22.26 0.59 -8.66
C TYR A 3 -22.06 0.75 -10.18
N GLU A 4 -22.68 1.77 -10.79
CA GLU A 4 -22.55 2.04 -12.22
C GLU A 4 -21.21 2.67 -12.56
N VAL A 5 -20.61 3.42 -11.63
CA VAL A 5 -19.24 3.91 -11.77
C VAL A 5 -18.26 2.74 -11.70
N LEU A 6 -18.42 1.82 -10.76
CA LEU A 6 -17.54 0.66 -10.61
C LEU A 6 -17.50 -0.22 -11.86
N LYS A 7 -18.67 -0.55 -12.44
CA LYS A 7 -18.74 -1.37 -13.66
C LYS A 7 -17.92 -0.83 -14.82
N LYS A 8 -17.86 0.50 -14.98
CA LYS A 8 -17.09 1.16 -16.05
C LYS A 8 -15.58 1.13 -15.82
N LEU A 9 -15.14 0.95 -14.57
CA LEU A 9 -13.73 0.95 -14.17
C LEU A 9 -13.14 -0.48 -14.04
N ILE A 10 -13.99 -1.52 -14.00
CA ILE A 10 -13.53 -2.90 -13.87
C ILE A 10 -12.81 -3.33 -15.15
N VAL A 11 -11.56 -3.79 -15.00
CA VAL A 11 -10.78 -4.44 -16.05
C VAL A 11 -10.67 -5.93 -15.72
N PRO A 12 -11.09 -6.85 -16.61
CA PRO A 12 -11.00 -8.28 -16.35
C PRO A 12 -9.55 -8.77 -16.31
N SER A 13 -9.27 -9.73 -15.43
CA SER A 13 -7.95 -10.33 -15.26
C SER A 13 -8.08 -11.81 -14.88
N GLU A 14 -7.20 -12.66 -15.42
CA GLU A 14 -7.09 -14.06 -14.99
C GLU A 14 -6.31 -14.20 -13.66
N ALA A 15 -5.63 -13.13 -13.23
CA ALA A 15 -4.91 -13.09 -11.96
C ALA A 15 -5.80 -12.64 -10.79
N LYS A 16 -5.43 -13.05 -9.57
CA LYS A 16 -6.09 -12.62 -8.33
C LYS A 16 -5.45 -11.35 -7.78
N ILE A 17 -6.26 -10.46 -7.22
CA ILE A 17 -5.79 -9.27 -6.51
C ILE A 17 -5.62 -9.61 -5.03
N VAL A 18 -4.48 -9.24 -4.45
CA VAL A 18 -4.24 -9.27 -3.01
C VAL A 18 -4.12 -7.83 -2.51
N LEU A 19 -4.99 -7.45 -1.58
CA LEU A 19 -4.91 -6.19 -0.85
C LEU A 19 -4.31 -6.47 0.53
N LEU A 20 -3.06 -6.05 0.74
CA LEU A 20 -2.40 -6.11 2.04
C LEU A 20 -2.47 -4.73 2.70
N VAL A 21 -3.04 -4.67 3.89
CA VAL A 21 -3.07 -3.46 4.73
C VAL A 21 -2.10 -3.65 5.88
N MET A 22 -1.05 -2.82 5.91
CA MET A 22 -0.11 -2.72 7.02
C MET A 22 -0.40 -1.41 7.75
N ASP A 23 -1.30 -1.48 8.73
CA ASP A 23 -1.75 -0.30 9.46
C ASP A 23 -0.58 0.35 10.22
N GLY A 24 -0.54 1.69 10.21
CA GLY A 24 0.51 2.45 10.88
C GLY A 24 1.94 2.23 10.38
N LEU A 25 2.13 1.73 9.14
CA LEU A 25 3.47 1.46 8.58
C LEU A 25 4.33 2.73 8.33
N GLY A 26 3.68 3.89 8.24
CA GLY A 26 4.36 5.17 8.07
C GLY A 26 5.23 5.51 9.28
N GLY A 27 6.29 6.27 9.04
CA GLY A 27 7.28 6.61 10.06
C GLY A 27 8.03 7.90 9.72
N LEU A 28 8.69 8.50 10.70
CA LEU A 28 9.51 9.69 10.52
C LEU A 28 10.96 9.39 10.91
N PRO A 29 11.94 9.87 10.12
CA PRO A 29 13.34 9.77 10.51
C PRO A 29 13.63 10.45 11.85
N HIS A 30 14.49 9.82 12.66
CA HIS A 30 14.93 10.39 13.93
C HIS A 30 15.77 11.67 13.76
N GLU A 31 16.52 11.74 12.67
CA GLU A 31 17.39 12.88 12.32
C GLU A 31 17.07 13.37 10.89
N PRO A 32 17.31 14.66 10.58
CA PRO A 32 17.18 15.16 9.21
C PRO A 32 18.03 14.35 8.22
N GLY A 33 17.37 13.72 7.25
CA GLY A 33 18.02 12.85 6.25
C GLY A 33 18.28 11.41 6.71
N GLY A 34 17.86 11.04 7.92
CA GLY A 34 17.89 9.65 8.41
C GLY A 34 16.85 8.75 7.74
N LYS A 35 16.84 7.48 8.12
CA LYS A 35 15.87 6.48 7.65
C LYS A 35 14.60 6.47 8.50
N THR A 36 13.49 6.10 7.88
CA THR A 36 12.27 5.67 8.58
C THR A 36 12.45 4.27 9.17
N GLU A 37 11.50 3.87 10.01
CA GLU A 37 11.41 2.56 10.63
C GLU A 37 11.36 1.45 9.57
N LEU A 38 10.56 1.63 8.50
CA LEU A 38 10.44 0.64 7.43
C LEU A 38 11.74 0.49 6.61
N GLU A 39 12.43 1.59 6.32
CA GLU A 39 13.72 1.56 5.58
C GLU A 39 14.88 1.00 6.40
N THR A 40 14.73 0.97 7.73
CA THR A 40 15.70 0.38 8.66
C THR A 40 15.42 -1.10 8.90
N ALA A 41 14.16 -1.53 8.78
CA ALA A 41 13.76 -2.91 8.97
C ALA A 41 14.43 -3.86 7.95
N PHE A 42 14.71 -5.08 8.40
CA PHE A 42 15.04 -6.15 7.47
C PHE A 42 13.76 -6.63 6.79
N THR A 43 13.60 -6.30 5.51
CA THR A 43 12.50 -6.73 4.65
C THR A 43 13.01 -7.78 3.65
N PRO A 44 13.02 -9.08 4.00
CA PRO A 44 13.53 -10.15 3.12
C PRO A 44 12.74 -10.30 1.82
#